data_AF-A0A929PQG6-F1
#
_entry.id   AF-A0A929PQG6-F1
#
_cell.length_a   1.000
_cell.length_b   1.000
_cell.length_c   1.000
_cell.angle_alpha   90.00
_cell.angle_beta   90.00
_cell.angle_gamma   90.00
#
_symmetry.space_group_name_H-M   'P 1'
#
loop_
_entity.id
_entity.type
_entity.pdbx_description
1 polymer ?
#
loop_
_entity_poly.entity_id
_entity_poly.type
_entity_poly.pdbx_seq_one_letter_code
_entity_poly.pdbx_strand_id
1 'polypeptide(L)'
;MRKVLMKIIDFFYPPFSRWLSPHTFRYLVSGCTTAASGIVVFYIAYNWILKQQNVRVDLPFLPKMISAPVAALAIESVITFMIGFMLNKYLVFTKSNLKGRVQLFRYASVVITNILLNLALLKYMVEGLHFYPTVSKAIITVVLGVLSYFSQKHFSFKVRK
;
A
#
# COMPACT_ATOMS: atom_id res chain seq x y z
N MET A 1 -16.00 12.28 13.22
CA MET A 1 -14.64 11.76 13.03
C MET A 1 -14.05 12.10 11.66
N ARG A 2 -14.62 11.64 10.53
CA ARG A 2 -14.10 11.96 9.17
C ARG A 2 -13.88 13.44 8.89
N LYS A 3 -14.83 14.31 9.25
CA LYS A 3 -14.72 15.77 9.03
C LYS A 3 -13.53 16.40 9.75
N VAL A 4 -13.14 15.87 10.91
CA VAL A 4 -11.98 16.34 11.70
C VAL A 4 -10.69 15.91 11.00
N LEU A 5 -10.60 14.65 10.56
CA LEU A 5 -9.45 14.18 9.79
C LEU A 5 -9.25 14.98 8.50
N MET A 6 -10.34 15.27 7.77
CA MET A 6 -10.25 16.09 6.57
C MET A 6 -9.79 17.52 6.86
N LYS A 7 -10.24 18.13 7.97
CA LYS A 7 -9.74 19.46 8.38
C LYS A 7 -8.25 19.45 8.71
N ILE A 8 -7.75 18.43 9.39
CA ILE A 8 -6.31 18.30 9.70
C ILE A 8 -5.51 18.12 8.41
N ILE A 9 -5.97 17.26 7.50
CA ILE A 9 -5.28 17.02 6.23
C ILE A 9 -5.30 18.30 5.38
N ASP A 10 -6.47 18.94 5.24
CA ASP A 10 -6.63 20.15 4.44
C ASP A 10 -5.89 21.36 5.05
N PHE A 11 -5.54 21.34 6.35
CA PHE A 11 -4.66 22.35 6.97
C PHE A 11 -3.23 22.29 6.43
N PHE A 12 -2.72 21.10 6.11
CA PHE A 12 -1.38 20.92 5.52
C PHE A 12 -1.38 20.99 3.99
N TYR A 13 -2.54 21.19 3.35
CA TYR A 13 -2.66 21.30 1.89
C TYR A 13 -2.11 22.61 1.28
N PRO A 14 -2.19 23.81 1.91
CA PRO A 14 -1.81 25.07 1.26
C PRO A 14 -0.43 25.09 0.59
N PRO A 15 0.65 24.53 1.18
CA PRO A 15 1.97 24.48 0.54
C PRO A 15 2.00 23.65 -0.75
N PHE A 16 1.15 22.64 -0.86
CA PHE A 16 1.12 21.70 -1.99
C PHE A 16 0.06 22.04 -3.04
N SER A 17 -0.76 23.05 -2.77
CA SER A 17 -1.90 23.45 -3.61
C SER A 17 -1.53 23.86 -5.05
N ARG A 18 -0.27 24.25 -5.28
CA ARG A 18 0.26 24.60 -6.61
C ARG A 18 0.58 23.38 -7.48
N TRP A 19 0.86 22.22 -6.88
CA TRP A 19 1.33 21.03 -7.61
C TRP A 19 0.30 19.89 -7.61
N LEU A 20 -0.54 19.80 -6.58
CA LEU A 20 -1.41 18.65 -6.35
C LEU A 20 -2.85 19.09 -6.19
N SER A 21 -3.77 18.35 -6.82
CA SER A 21 -5.19 18.51 -6.52
C SER A 21 -5.50 18.04 -5.08
N PRO A 22 -6.57 18.55 -4.43
CA PRO A 22 -6.93 18.12 -3.08
C PRO A 22 -7.17 16.60 -2.99
N HIS A 23 -7.67 16.00 -4.07
CA HIS A 23 -7.91 14.56 -4.15
C HIS A 23 -6.59 13.78 -4.20
N THR A 24 -5.63 14.22 -5.01
CA THR A 24 -4.29 13.60 -5.10
C THR A 24 -3.53 13.75 -3.78
N PHE A 25 -3.64 14.91 -3.14
CA PHE A 25 -3.02 15.14 -1.83
C PHE A 25 -3.58 14.19 -0.76
N ARG A 26 -4.91 14.03 -0.68
CA ARG A 26 -5.55 13.07 0.24
C ARG A 26 -5.12 11.63 -0.03
N TYR A 27 -4.95 11.25 -1.30
CA TYR A 27 -4.42 9.94 -1.68
C TYR A 27 -2.97 9.76 -1.21
N LEU A 28 -2.12 10.76 -1.39
CA LEU A 28 -0.73 10.73 -0.91
C LEU A 28 -0.66 10.61 0.61
N VAL A 29 -1.44 11.41 1.34
CA VAL A 29 -1.51 11.33 2.81
C VAL A 29 -2.01 9.95 3.26
N SER A 30 -2.99 9.37 2.58
CA SER A 30 -3.44 8.00 2.82
C SER A 30 -2.31 6.98 2.61
N GLY A 31 -1.55 7.11 1.51
CA GLY A 31 -0.39 6.27 1.22
C GLY A 31 0.71 6.39 2.29
N CYS A 32 1.09 7.61 2.65
CA CYS A 32 2.08 7.89 3.69
C CYS A 32 1.63 7.35 5.07
N THR A 33 0.35 7.52 5.42
CA THR A 33 -0.21 7.01 6.67
C THR A 33 -0.18 5.48 6.70
N THR A 34 -0.47 4.83 5.57
CA THR A 34 -0.40 3.37 5.44
C THR A 34 1.04 2.87 5.59
N ALA A 35 2.01 3.54 4.95
CA ALA A 35 3.42 3.19 5.06
C ALA A 35 3.97 3.38 6.49
N ALA A 36 3.65 4.51 7.13
CA ALA A 36 4.05 4.78 8.51
C ALA A 36 3.44 3.74 9.48
N SER A 37 2.17 3.39 9.27
CA SER A 37 1.50 2.32 10.03
C SER A 37 2.19 0.97 9.81
N GLY A 38 2.67 0.69 8.59
CA GLY A 38 3.46 -0.51 8.30
C GLY A 38 4.73 -0.59 9.13
N ILE A 39 5.51 0.48 9.20
CA ILE A 39 6.74 0.52 10.02
C ILE A 39 6.42 0.21 11.49
N VAL A 40 5.37 0.82 12.05
CA VAL A 40 4.96 0.60 13.45
C VAL A 40 4.47 -0.83 13.68
N VAL A 41 3.61 -1.35 12.80
CA VAL A 41 3.08 -2.71 12.90
C VAL A 41 4.20 -3.74 12.76
N PHE A 42 5.13 -3.54 11.81
CA PHE A 42 6.30 -4.40 11.66
C PHE A 42 7.13 -4.42 12.95
N TYR A 43 7.42 -3.25 13.51
CA TYR A 43 8.18 -3.15 14.76
C TYR A 43 7.51 -3.90 15.92
N ILE A 44 6.19 -3.72 16.10
CA ILE A 44 5.42 -4.42 17.13
C ILE A 44 5.40 -5.93 16.89
N ALA A 45 5.13 -6.35 15.64
CA ALA A 45 5.07 -7.75 15.28
C ALA A 45 6.41 -8.45 15.50
N TYR A 46 7.50 -7.84 15.06
CA TYR A 46 8.85 -8.40 15.18
C TYR A 46 9.34 -8.47 16.63
N ASN A 47 9.19 -7.37 17.38
CA ASN A 47 9.78 -7.27 18.72
C ASN A 47 8.88 -7.80 19.83
N TRP A 48 7.57 -7.55 19.78
CA TRP A 48 6.67 -7.87 20.89
C TRP A 48 5.88 -9.15 20.66
N ILE A 49 5.39 -9.38 19.43
CA ILE A 49 4.61 -10.58 19.12
C ILE A 49 5.54 -11.78 18.93
N LEU A 50 6.51 -11.66 18.01
CA LEU A 50 7.41 -12.75 17.64
C LEU A 50 8.67 -12.83 18.51
N LYS A 51 8.99 -11.76 19.25
CA LYS A 51 10.17 -11.68 20.13
C LYS A 51 11.47 -12.06 19.42
N GLN A 52 11.57 -11.74 18.12
CA GLN A 52 12.72 -12.07 17.26
C GLN A 52 13.01 -13.59 17.14
N GLN A 53 12.05 -14.44 17.50
CA GLN A 53 12.20 -15.90 17.44
C GLN A 53 11.62 -16.44 16.14
N ASN A 54 12.35 -17.39 15.54
CA ASN A 54 11.89 -18.08 14.35
C ASN A 54 10.65 -18.91 14.66
N VAL A 55 9.64 -18.80 13.80
CA VAL A 55 8.39 -19.53 13.95
C VAL A 55 8.52 -20.86 13.24
N ARG A 56 8.36 -21.95 13.98
CA ARG A 56 8.16 -23.27 13.39
C ARG A 56 6.72 -23.37 12.93
N VAL A 57 6.52 -23.64 11.65
CA VAL A 57 5.19 -23.77 11.05
C VAL A 57 5.08 -25.19 10.52
N ASP A 58 4.27 -26.00 11.20
CA ASP A 58 3.91 -27.35 10.76
C ASP A 58 2.71 -27.29 9.80
N LEU A 59 2.91 -26.66 8.64
CA LEU A 59 1.96 -26.68 7.53
C LEU A 59 2.59 -27.47 6.36
N PRO A 60 1.86 -28.44 5.76
CA PRO A 60 2.42 -29.37 4.77
C PRO A 60 2.94 -28.70 3.48
N PHE A 61 2.58 -27.44 3.22
CA PHE A 61 2.95 -26.68 2.01
C PHE A 61 3.89 -25.50 2.26
N LEU A 62 4.33 -25.26 3.51
CA LEU A 62 5.23 -24.17 3.87
C LEU A 62 6.55 -24.70 4.44
N PRO A 63 7.66 -23.95 4.32
CA PRO A 63 8.92 -24.33 4.93
C PRO A 63 8.75 -24.47 6.46
N LYS A 64 9.28 -25.55 7.03
CA LYS A 64 9.17 -25.89 8.47
C LYS A 64 9.64 -24.78 9.41
N MET A 65 10.49 -23.88 8.91
CA MET A 65 10.98 -22.71 9.65
C MET A 65 10.78 -21.45 8.83
N ILE A 66 10.01 -20.51 9.39
CA ILE A 66 9.88 -19.15 8.87
C ILE A 66 10.67 -18.23 9.79
N SER A 67 11.55 -17.42 9.20
CA SER A 67 12.33 -16.46 9.98
C SER A 67 11.42 -15.38 10.58
N ALA A 68 11.75 -14.91 11.78
CA ALA A 68 10.97 -13.87 12.46
C ALA A 68 10.70 -12.62 11.59
N PRO A 69 11.66 -12.10 10.79
CA PRO A 69 11.40 -10.97 9.90
C PRO A 69 10.37 -11.28 8.81
N VAL A 70 10.38 -12.48 8.23
CA VAL A 70 9.42 -12.87 7.18
C VAL A 70 8.02 -13.02 7.76
N ALA A 71 7.90 -13.61 8.94
CA ALA A 71 6.62 -13.69 9.66
C ALA A 71 6.09 -12.30 10.02
N ALA A 72 6.95 -11.39 10.48
CA ALA A 72 6.57 -10.00 10.78
C ALA A 72 6.10 -9.26 9.52
N LEU A 73 6.80 -9.40 8.38
CA LEU A 73 6.38 -8.84 7.09
C LEU A 73 5.01 -9.37 6.65
N ALA A 74 4.75 -10.67 6.84
CA ALA A 74 3.46 -11.25 6.50
C ALA A 74 2.32 -10.63 7.35
N ILE A 75 2.49 -10.51 8.66
CA ILE A 75 1.52 -9.89 9.57
C ILE A 75 1.31 -8.41 9.20
N GLU A 76 2.40 -7.68 9.01
CA GLU A 76 2.38 -6.26 8.63
C GLU A 76 1.64 -6.06 7.32
N SER A 77 1.94 -6.85 6.29
CA SER A 77 1.30 -6.74 4.97
C SER A 77 -0.22 -6.91 5.01
N VAL A 78 -0.74 -7.81 5.84
CA VAL A 78 -2.19 -8.02 5.98
C VAL A 78 -2.84 -6.81 6.65
N ILE A 79 -2.23 -6.30 7.73
CA ILE A 79 -2.76 -5.17 8.47
C ILE A 79 -2.67 -3.88 7.64
N THR A 80 -1.54 -3.62 6.99
CA THR A 80 -1.38 -2.43 6.12
C THR A 80 -2.26 -2.48 4.90
N PHE A 81 -2.49 -3.67 4.32
CA PHE A 81 -3.46 -3.84 3.26
C PHE A 81 -4.87 -3.43 3.70
N MET A 82 -5.30 -3.85 4.90
CA MET A 82 -6.60 -3.46 5.47
C MET A 82 -6.67 -1.96 5.76
N ILE A 83 -5.65 -1.39 6.40
CA ILE A 83 -5.56 0.06 6.70
C ILE A 83 -5.63 0.86 5.40
N GLY A 84 -4.81 0.51 4.41
CA GLY A 84 -4.76 1.18 3.11
C GLY A 84 -6.09 1.09 2.37
N PHE A 85 -6.75 -0.07 2.39
CA PHE A 85 -8.08 -0.23 1.82
C PHE A 85 -9.13 0.66 2.52
N MET A 86 -9.13 0.67 3.86
CA MET A 86 -10.07 1.47 4.64
C MET A 86 -9.88 2.97 4.42
N LEU A 87 -8.63 3.46 4.42
CA LEU A 87 -8.33 4.86 4.16
C LEU A 87 -8.76 5.25 2.73
N ASN A 88 -8.44 4.43 1.73
CA ASN A 88 -8.86 4.70 0.36
C ASN A 88 -10.39 4.70 0.21
N LYS A 89 -11.10 3.78 0.86
CA LYS A 89 -12.56 3.68 0.82
C LYS A 89 -13.26 4.85 1.52
N TYR A 90 -12.84 5.19 2.73
CA TYR A 90 -13.56 6.11 3.62
C TYR A 90 -13.03 7.54 3.61
N LEU A 91 -11.82 7.78 3.09
CA LEU A 91 -11.19 9.09 3.08
C LEU A 91 -10.98 9.62 1.65
N VAL A 92 -10.48 8.79 0.74
CA VAL A 92 -10.10 9.22 -0.62
C VAL A 92 -11.27 9.08 -1.60
N PHE A 93 -11.71 7.85 -1.88
CA PHE A 93 -12.65 7.52 -2.94
C PHE A 93 -14.09 7.35 -2.45
N THR A 94 -14.55 8.28 -1.61
CA THR A 94 -15.85 8.12 -0.91
C THR A 94 -17.08 8.25 -1.79
N LYS A 95 -16.92 8.66 -3.06
CA LYS A 95 -18.00 8.76 -4.04
C LYS A 95 -18.33 7.41 -4.70
N SER A 96 -17.53 6.37 -4.47
CA SER A 96 -17.79 5.05 -5.05
C SER A 96 -19.04 4.42 -4.44
N ASN A 97 -19.96 3.99 -5.30
CA ASN A 97 -21.22 3.32 -4.95
C ASN A 97 -21.15 1.79 -5.07
N LEU A 98 -19.95 1.22 -5.26
CA LEU A 98 -19.75 -0.22 -5.33
C LEU A 98 -19.89 -0.88 -3.94
N LYS A 99 -20.36 -2.14 -3.92
CA LYS A 99 -20.37 -2.96 -2.70
C LYS A 99 -18.94 -3.12 -2.18
N GLY A 100 -18.75 -2.99 -0.86
CA GLY A 100 -17.42 -3.02 -0.23
C GLY A 100 -16.61 -4.30 -0.54
N ARG A 101 -17.25 -5.46 -0.63
CA ARG A 101 -16.57 -6.73 -1.00
C ARG A 101 -15.99 -6.68 -2.42
N VAL A 102 -16.68 -6.03 -3.35
CA VAL A 102 -16.21 -5.83 -4.73
C VAL A 102 -15.05 -4.83 -4.77
N GLN A 103 -15.14 -3.74 -4.00
CA GLN A 103 -14.04 -2.78 -3.87
C GLN A 103 -12.79 -3.45 -3.31
N LEU A 104 -12.94 -4.28 -2.28
CA LEU A 104 -11.84 -5.01 -1.65
C LEU A 104 -11.15 -5.94 -2.65
N PHE A 105 -11.92 -6.75 -3.39
CA PHE A 105 -11.37 -7.65 -4.39
C PHE A 105 -10.58 -6.88 -5.46
N ARG A 106 -11.17 -5.81 -6.00
CA ARG A 106 -10.49 -5.00 -7.03
C ARG A 106 -9.27 -4.25 -6.50
N TYR A 107 -9.30 -3.81 -5.25
CA TYR A 107 -8.15 -3.20 -4.60
C TYR A 107 -7.03 -4.23 -4.42
N ALA A 108 -7.36 -5.43 -3.95
CA ALA A 108 -6.43 -6.56 -3.87
C ALA A 108 -5.80 -6.88 -5.21
N SER A 109 -6.60 -6.95 -6.30
CA SER A 109 -6.09 -7.18 -7.64
C SER A 109 -5.05 -6.12 -8.04
N VAL A 110 -5.32 -4.83 -7.79
CA VAL A 110 -4.35 -3.76 -8.10
C VAL A 110 -3.07 -3.90 -7.28
N VAL A 111 -3.16 -4.23 -5.99
CA VAL A 111 -1.98 -4.46 -5.14
C VAL A 111 -1.15 -5.63 -5.65
N ILE A 112 -1.77 -6.75 -5.98
CA ILE A 112 -1.08 -7.94 -6.52
C ILE A 112 -0.42 -7.61 -7.86
N THR A 113 -1.14 -6.95 -8.78
CA THR A 113 -0.59 -6.51 -10.06
C THR A 113 0.62 -5.59 -9.86
N ASN A 114 0.57 -4.67 -8.91
CA ASN A 114 1.71 -3.81 -8.60
C ASN A 114 2.91 -4.58 -8.09
N ILE A 115 2.71 -5.60 -7.24
CA ILE A 115 3.81 -6.44 -6.75
C ILE A 115 4.47 -7.16 -7.93
N LEU A 116 3.68 -7.78 -8.81
CA LEU A 116 4.18 -8.49 -9.99
C LEU A 116 4.90 -7.54 -10.95
N LEU A 117 4.32 -6.37 -11.24
CA LEU A 117 4.96 -5.35 -12.08
C LEU A 117 6.24 -4.81 -11.44
N ASN A 118 6.28 -4.62 -10.11
CA ASN A 118 7.48 -4.15 -9.43
C ASN A 118 8.63 -5.15 -9.62
N LEU A 119 8.36 -6.44 -9.44
CA LEU A 119 9.35 -7.51 -9.66
C LEU A 119 9.82 -7.56 -11.11
N ALA A 120 8.88 -7.55 -12.07
CA ALA A 120 9.20 -7.62 -13.50
C ALA A 120 10.01 -6.39 -13.96
N LEU A 121 9.58 -5.18 -13.59
CA LEU A 121 10.25 -3.94 -13.97
C LEU A 121 11.62 -3.81 -13.30
N LEU A 122 11.75 -4.19 -12.02
CA LEU A 122 13.03 -4.10 -11.32
C LEU A 122 14.04 -5.04 -11.96
N LYS A 123 13.63 -6.28 -12.27
CA LYS A 123 14.46 -7.23 -12.99
C LYS A 123 14.86 -6.68 -14.37
N TYR A 124 13.91 -6.17 -15.13
CA TYR A 124 14.18 -5.59 -16.45
C TYR A 124 15.14 -4.40 -16.40
N MET A 125 14.95 -3.47 -15.47
CA MET A 125 15.82 -2.29 -15.37
C MET A 125 17.24 -2.62 -14.87
N VAL A 126 17.37 -3.53 -13.90
CA VAL A 126 18.68 -3.87 -13.31
C VAL A 126 19.45 -4.86 -14.16
N GLU A 127 18.82 -5.95 -14.61
CA GLU A 127 19.49 -6.99 -15.39
C GLU A 127 19.50 -6.69 -16.88
N GLY A 128 18.43 -6.07 -17.42
CA GLY A 128 18.30 -5.77 -18.85
C GLY A 128 18.91 -4.44 -19.25
N LEU A 129 18.67 -3.37 -18.48
CA LEU A 129 19.18 -2.01 -18.78
C LEU A 129 20.42 -1.62 -17.97
N HIS A 130 20.89 -2.48 -17.05
CA HIS A 130 22.03 -2.23 -16.17
C HIS A 130 21.93 -0.94 -15.32
N PHE A 131 20.71 -0.51 -15.00
CA PHE A 131 20.51 0.63 -14.10
C PHE A 131 20.82 0.25 -12.65
N TYR A 132 21.30 1.24 -11.89
CA TYR A 132 21.58 1.05 -10.47
C TYR A 132 20.28 0.67 -9.71
N PRO A 133 20.27 -0.41 -8.90
CA PRO A 133 19.06 -0.96 -8.29
C PRO A 133 18.22 0.05 -7.51
N THR A 134 18.86 0.94 -6.75
CA THR A 134 18.16 1.96 -5.96
C THR A 134 17.47 3.00 -6.84
N VAL A 135 18.10 3.42 -7.94
CA VAL A 135 17.52 4.37 -8.91
C VAL A 135 16.33 3.72 -9.63
N SER A 136 16.50 2.47 -10.09
CA SER A 136 15.41 1.68 -10.68
C SER A 136 14.23 1.57 -9.72
N LYS A 137 14.48 1.24 -8.44
CA LYS A 137 13.43 1.13 -7.42
C LYS A 137 12.69 2.45 -7.22
N ALA A 138 13.40 3.58 -7.17
CA ALA A 138 12.79 4.90 -7.03
C ALA A 138 11.86 5.22 -8.22
N ILE A 139 12.34 5.04 -9.46
CA ILE A 139 11.56 5.27 -10.68
C ILE A 139 10.31 4.37 -10.71
N ILE A 140 10.48 3.07 -10.48
CA ILE A 140 9.38 2.10 -10.46
C ILE A 140 8.35 2.47 -9.41
N THR A 141 8.78 2.92 -8.22
CA THR A 141 7.87 3.30 -7.13
C THR A 141 7.00 4.49 -7.51
N VAL A 142 7.58 5.50 -8.16
CA VAL A 142 6.83 6.67 -8.68
C VAL A 142 5.83 6.23 -9.76
N VAL A 143 6.29 5.45 -10.75
CA VAL A 143 5.45 4.97 -11.86
C VAL A 143 4.28 4.13 -11.34
N LEU A 144 4.56 3.13 -10.49
CA LEU A 144 3.52 2.29 -9.90
C LEU A 144 2.60 3.06 -8.97
N GLY A 145 3.10 4.06 -8.24
CA GLY A 145 2.27 4.94 -7.42
C GLY A 145 1.21 5.69 -8.26
N VAL A 146 1.61 6.21 -9.42
CA VAL A 146 0.71 6.87 -10.37
C VAL A 146 -0.28 5.87 -10.98
N LEU A 147 0.22 4.73 -11.49
CA LEU A 147 -0.64 3.68 -12.06
C LEU A 147 -1.64 3.14 -11.04
N SER A 148 -1.23 2.99 -9.79
CA SER A 148 -2.09 2.59 -8.67
C SER A 148 -3.22 3.56 -8.47
N TYR A 149 -2.92 4.87 -8.43
CA TYR A 149 -3.93 5.89 -8.27
C TYR A 149 -4.99 5.83 -9.38
N PHE A 150 -4.54 5.73 -10.64
CA PHE A 150 -5.46 5.64 -11.77
C PHE A 150 -6.28 4.35 -11.76
N SER A 151 -5.64 3.22 -11.46
CA SER A 151 -6.30 1.92 -11.38
C SER A 151 -7.32 1.90 -10.25
N GLN A 152 -6.98 2.43 -9.08
CA GLN A 152 -7.91 2.50 -7.95
C GLN A 152 -9.08 3.44 -8.24
N LYS A 153 -8.82 4.60 -8.87
CA LYS A 153 -9.86 5.56 -9.23
C LYS A 153 -10.86 5.03 -10.27
N HIS A 154 -10.37 4.37 -11.32
CA HIS A 154 -11.21 3.96 -12.47
C HIS A 154 -11.72 2.52 -12.38
N PHE A 155 -11.04 1.66 -11.62
CA PHE A 155 -11.40 0.26 -11.44
C PHE A 155 -11.84 -0.06 -10.01
N SER A 156 -10.97 0.09 -9.01
CA SER A 156 -11.25 -0.38 -7.64
C SER A 156 -12.41 0.35 -6.96
N PHE A 157 -12.46 1.67 -7.12
CA PHE A 157 -13.48 2.56 -6.55
C PHE A 157 -14.28 3.28 -7.63
N LYS A 158 -14.52 2.60 -8.76
CA LYS A 158 -15.32 3.15 -9.86
C LYS A 158 -16.68 3.66 -9.34
N VAL A 159 -17.11 4.81 -9.86
CA VAL A 159 -18.46 5.33 -9.66
C VAL A 159 -19.31 4.84 -10.83
N ARG A 160 -20.34 4.04 -10.58
CA ARG A 160 -21.35 3.73 -11.61
C ARG A 160 -22.32 4.90 -11.70
N LYS A 161 -22.50 5.44 -12.91
CA LYS A 161 -23.59 6.37 -13.21
C LYS A 161 -24.92 5.65 -13.11
#